data_AF-A0A9C7GDX8-F1
#
_entry.id   AF-A0A9C7GDX8-F1
#
_cell.length_a   1.000
_cell.length_b   1.000
_cell.length_c   1.000
_cell.angle_alpha   90.00
_cell.angle_beta   90.00
_cell.angle_gamma   90.00
#
_symmetry.space_group_name_H-M   'P 1'
#
loop_
_entity.id
_entity.type
_entity.pdbx_description
1 polymer ?
#
loop_
_entity_poly.entity_id
_entity_poly.type
_entity_poly.pdbx_seq_one_letter_code
_entity_poly.pdbx_strand_id
1 'polypeptide(L)' 'MAKSKAKKMREKIVREGRRNPEVSRSPFVFADMRTRQTKTKKDYLYRENKKNHSSQEGYDGSFYFHRCSIFLAQN' A
#
# COMPACT_ATOMS: atom_id res chain seq x y z
N MET A 1 -9.25 22.85 19.46
CA MET A 1 -9.74 22.56 18.09
C MET A 1 -11.22 22.87 17.99
N ALA A 2 -11.62 23.77 17.09
CA ALA A 2 -13.02 24.09 16.88
C ALA A 2 -13.70 23.04 15.98
N LYS A 3 -14.90 22.60 16.35
CA LYS A 3 -15.74 21.80 15.45
C LYS A 3 -16.13 22.61 14.21
N SER A 4 -16.25 21.96 13.06
CA SER A 4 -16.75 22.60 11.84
C SER A 4 -18.18 23.13 12.04
N LYS A 5 -18.54 24.19 11.30
CA LYS A 5 -19.89 24.77 11.33
C LYS A 5 -20.97 23.70 11.05
N ALA A 6 -20.72 22.82 10.07
CA ALA A 6 -21.62 21.71 9.73
C ALA A 6 -21.83 20.72 10.89
N LYS A 7 -20.76 20.36 11.62
CA LYS A 7 -20.86 19.47 12.77
C LYS A 7 -21.68 20.10 13.90
N LYS A 8 -21.48 21.39 14.18
CA LYS A 8 -22.27 22.14 15.18
C LYS A 8 -23.77 22.16 14.85
N MET A 9 -24.12 22.36 13.58
CA MET A 9 -25.53 22.35 13.14
C MET A 9 -26.19 20.98 13.32
N ARG A 10 -25.50 19.90 12.96
CA ARG A 10 -26.03 18.53 13.15
C ARG A 10 -26.24 18.18 14.63
N GLU A 11 -25.29 18.55 15.48
CA GLU A 11 -25.40 18.36 16.94
C GLU A 11 -26.56 19.16 17.54
N LYS A 12 -26.82 20.37 17.02
CA LYS A 12 -28.00 21.18 17.41
C LYS A 12 -29.31 20.47 17.07
N ILE A 13 -29.45 19.97 15.84
CA ILE A 13 -30.65 19.25 15.36
C ILE A 13 -30.95 18.02 16.22
N VAL A 14 -29.92 17.24 16.57
CA VAL A 14 -30.06 16.07 17.45
C VAL A 14 -30.45 16.48 18.87
N ARG A 15 -29.89 17.58 19.40
CA ARG A 15 -30.26 18.12 20.71
C ARG A 15 -31.73 18.56 20.77
N GLU A 16 -32.24 19.09 19.67
CA GLU A 16 -33.65 19.49 19.51
C GLU A 16 -34.60 18.30 19.31
N GLY A 17 -34.10 17.05 19.37
CA GLY A 17 -34.91 15.84 19.23
C GLY A 17 -35.29 15.49 17.79
N ARG A 18 -34.71 16.17 16.80
CA ARG A 18 -34.96 15.87 15.39
C ARG A 18 -34.14 14.66 14.94
N ARG A 19 -34.58 14.02 13.86
CA ARG A 19 -33.90 12.86 13.26
C ARG A 19 -32.42 13.17 12.99
N ASN A 20 -31.54 12.26 13.40
CA ASN A 20 -30.11 12.37 13.16
C ASN A 20 -29.81 12.30 11.64
N PRO A 21 -29.19 13.35 11.04
CA PRO A 21 -28.86 13.37 9.62
C PRO A 21 -27.86 12.29 9.20
N GLU A 22 -27.02 11.77 10.11
CA GLU A 22 -26.07 10.71 9.78
C GLU A 22 -26.77 9.38 9.48
N VAL A 23 -27.95 9.13 10.05
CA VAL A 23 -28.74 7.90 9.82
C VAL A 23 -29.33 7.88 8.40
N SER A 24 -29.54 9.05 7.81
CA SER A 24 -30.04 9.18 6.43
C SER A 24 -28.92 9.22 5.39
N ARG A 25 -27.66 9.01 5.79
CA ARG A 25 -26.51 9.11 4.89
C ARG A 25 -26.34 7.84 4.06
N SER A 26 -26.03 8.00 2.78
CA SER A 26 -25.81 6.84 1.90
C SER A 26 -24.55 6.06 2.31
N PRO A 27 -24.53 4.73 2.08
CA PRO A 27 -23.37 3.88 2.40
C PRO A 27 -22.12 4.24 1.60
N PHE A 28 -22.28 4.93 0.46
CA PHE A 28 -21.18 5.38 -0.41
C PHE A 28 -20.21 6.36 0.25
N VAL A 29 -20.59 6.96 1.38
CA VAL A 29 -19.68 7.83 2.14
C VAL A 29 -18.55 7.04 2.81
N PHE A 30 -18.79 5.76 3.11
CA PHE A 30 -17.79 4.89 3.71
C PHE A 30 -16.95 4.16 2.66
N ALA A 31 -17.44 4.06 1.43
CA ALA A 31 -16.71 3.45 0.32
C ALA A 31 -15.81 4.49 -0.37
N ASP A 32 -14.58 4.09 -0.70
CA ASP A 32 -13.74 4.90 -1.58
C ASP A 32 -14.21 4.72 -3.02
N MET A 33 -14.96 5.71 -3.53
CA MET A 33 -15.47 5.72 -4.91
C MET A 33 -14.49 6.36 -5.90
N ARG A 34 -13.23 6.56 -5.52
CA ARG A 34 -12.22 7.06 -6.44
C ARG A 34 -11.93 6.04 -7.54
N THR A 35 -11.65 6.54 -8.73
CA THR A 35 -11.17 5.71 -9.83
C THR A 35 -9.74 5.27 -9.55
N ARG A 36 -9.44 3.99 -9.78
CA ARG A 36 -8.08 3.47 -9.65
C ARG A 36 -7.21 4.11 -10.73
N GLN A 37 -6.19 4.86 -10.32
CA GLN A 37 -5.22 5.46 -11.23
C GLN A 37 -3.95 4.61 -11.24
N THR A 38 -3.40 4.41 -12.43
CA THR A 38 -2.09 3.78 -12.59
C THR A 38 -0.99 4.78 -12.26
N LYS A 39 0.20 4.27 -11.95
CA LYS A 39 1.38 5.09 -11.62
C LYS A 39 1.77 5.97 -12.80
N THR A 40 2.16 7.22 -12.53
CA THR A 40 2.68 8.13 -13.55
C THR A 40 4.11 7.77 -13.96
N LYS A 41 4.60 8.32 -15.07
CA LYS A 41 6.00 8.13 -15.52
C LYS A 41 7.01 8.48 -14.42
N LYS A 42 6.76 9.57 -13.68
CA LYS A 42 7.61 10.00 -12.57
C LYS A 42 7.61 8.98 -11.43
N ASP A 43 6.44 8.43 -11.10
CA ASP A 43 6.29 7.42 -10.05
C ASP A 43 6.97 6.09 -10.37
N TYR A 44 7.18 5.79 -11.67
CA TYR A 44 7.98 4.65 -12.10
C TYR A 44 9.48 4.95 -12.09
N LEU A 45 9.88 6.16 -12.52
CA LEU A 45 11.28 6.55 -12.64
C LEU A 45 11.99 6.59 -11.28
N TYR A 46 11.33 7.15 -10.28
CA TYR A 46 11.88 7.30 -8.93
C TYR A 46 11.47 6.17 -7.97
N ARG A 47 11.00 5.04 -8.52
CA ARG A 47 10.56 3.90 -7.70
C ARG A 47 11.76 3.00 -7.38
N GLU A 48 12.10 2.91 -6.10
CA GLU A 48 13.09 1.95 -5.60
C GLU A 48 12.42 0.61 -5.30
N ASN A 49 12.16 -0.18 -6.35
CA ASN A 49 11.39 -1.42 -6.20
C ASN A 49 12.23 -2.65 -5.83
N LYS A 50 13.51 -2.65 -6.24
CA LYS A 50 14.50 -3.66 -5.87
C LYS A 50 15.78 -2.90 -5.59
N LYS A 51 16.32 -3.04 -4.38
CA LYS A 51 17.67 -2.57 -4.11
C LYS A 51 18.59 -3.47 -4.93
N ASN A 52 19.14 -2.95 -6.03
CA ASN A 52 20.31 -3.58 -6.60
C ASN A 52 21.39 -3.41 -5.54
N HIS A 53 21.85 -4.51 -4.93
CA HIS A 53 23.07 -4.48 -4.14
C HIS A 53 24.14 -3.92 -5.07
N SER A 54 24.57 -2.68 -4.83
CA SER A 54 25.75 -2.18 -5.50
C SER A 54 26.85 -3.15 -5.12
N SER A 55 27.53 -3.69 -6.12
CA SER A 55 28.65 -4.64 -5.96
C SER A 55 29.85 -4.05 -5.20
N GLN A 56 29.67 -2.89 -4.56
CA GLN A 56 30.64 -2.19 -3.73
C GLN A 56 30.62 -2.66 -2.27
N GLU A 57 29.54 -3.32 -1.82
CA GLU A 57 29.50 -3.97 -0.51
C GLU A 57 29.70 -5.49 -0.67
N GLY A 58 30.92 -5.89 -1.01
CA GLY A 58 31.57 -7.14 -0.56
C GLY A 58 30.79 -8.46 -0.56
N TYR A 59 29.80 -8.66 -1.43
CA TYR A 59 29.05 -9.92 -1.51
C TYR A 59 29.52 -10.71 -2.72
N ASP A 60 30.45 -11.62 -2.50
CA ASP A 60 30.88 -12.65 -3.43
C ASP A 60 29.74 -13.65 -3.61
N GLY A 61 28.89 -13.42 -4.63
CA GLY A 61 27.87 -14.35 -5.09
C GLY A 61 28.45 -15.64 -5.69
N SER A 62 29.34 -16.32 -4.97
CA SER A 62 29.95 -17.57 -5.36
C SER A 62 28.95 -18.71 -5.16
N PHE A 63 28.35 -19.18 -6.26
CA PHE A 63 27.54 -20.39 -6.25
C PHE A 63 28.46 -21.61 -6.28
N TYR A 64 28.52 -22.36 -5.18
CA TYR A 64 29.29 -23.59 -5.05
C TYR A 64 28.63 -24.72 -5.86
N PHE A 65 29.01 -24.90 -7.12
CA PHE A 65 28.65 -26.09 -7.89
C PHE A 65 29.54 -27.25 -7.46
N HIS A 66 29.04 -28.11 -6.57
CA HIS A 66 29.71 -29.36 -6.25
C HIS A 66 29.61 -30.29 -7.47
N ARG A 67 30.72 -30.45 -8.21
CA ARG A 67 30.85 -31.44 -9.28
C ARG A 67 30.85 -32.81 -8.63
N CYS A 68 29.68 -33.45 -8.59
CA CYS A 68 29.54 -34.84 -8.18
C CYS A 68 30.23 -35.73 -9.22
N SER A 69 31.50 -36.05 -8.98
CA SER A 69 32.21 -37.11 -9.70
C SER A 69 31.68 -38.45 -9.21
N ILE A 70 30.55 -38.88 -9.76
CA ILE A 70 30.15 -40.29 -9.67
C ILE A 70 31.16 -41.06 -10.51
N PHE A 71 32.02 -41.79 -9.81
CA PHE A 71 32.84 -42.90 -10.29
C PHE A 71 32.08 -43.70 -11.36
N LEU A 72 32.46 -43.56 -12.63
CA LEU A 72 32.19 -44.60 -13.63
C LEU A 72 33.32 -45.63 -13.48
N ALA A 73 33.11 -46.60 -12.58
CA ALA A 73 33.79 -47.87 -12.66
C ALA A 73 33.30 -48.57 -13.95
N GLN A 74 34.17 -48.64 -14.95
CA GLN A 74 34.00 -49.52 -16.10
C GLN A 74 35.25 -50.39 -16.23
N ASN A 75 34.97 -51.70 -16.19
CA ASN A 75 35.79 -52.87 -16.55
C ASN A 75 36.84 -53.33 -15.54
#